data_AF-A0A0N0IWV8-F1
#
_entry.id   AF-A0A0N0IWV8-F1
#
_cell.length_a   1.000
_cell.length_b   1.000
_cell.length_c   1.000
_cell.angle_alpha   90.00
_cell.angle_beta   90.00
_cell.angle_gamma   90.00
#
_symmetry.space_group_name_H-M   'P 1'
#
loop_
_entity.id
_entity.type
_entity.pdbx_description
1 polymer ?
#
loop_
_entity_poly.entity_id
_entity_poly.type
_entity_poly.pdbx_seq_one_letter_code
_entity_poly.pdbx_strand_id
1 'polypeptide(L)'
;MKKKKLIVWLFIPLVAIIYFVFFYKDKTLKFVPENADAVVLIDVKKLAGQYVFSLTRHPSLWFDDSEEKKEHIALKDSGIRIPDFLQVFHLKNTKFSEWYSAVELKDQQKFLTYLKQQKFTDKGDNLYQKDQVFIKIRKGFCIFGTSDRAFKRSGAEFFMASKEKKFKADQFINGTLGSFSFISEQKISNFSIELGDDEIEVKNAEGAEGFTSVIAMLQGNNHFLEVGLDAGNMKNLSRLFDKSINDSAGISHMRGIADLRQVNDTIITYGYDDNFNEVEQKSYQKIVQPGYTVVLQTPDPEKTMVYFQNKKWINAQNQLTVIPFQPNTVSKGQKDIVIKSSGNQETLPQNGKENYIFIRNNALLYSSLSSVSEREKKLLSDIEYIFYGNRGQHYYIQLKARKGDLPLILRR
;
A
#
# COMPACT_ATOMS: atom_id res chain seq x y z
N MET A 1 46.17 34.22 -24.60
CA MET A 1 45.83 32.77 -24.50
C MET A 1 45.88 32.18 -23.08
N LYS A 2 46.51 32.80 -22.05
CA LYS A 2 46.61 32.22 -20.69
C LYS A 2 45.31 32.31 -19.84
N LYS A 3 44.46 33.33 -20.04
CA LYS A 3 43.20 33.50 -19.27
C LYS A 3 42.13 32.43 -19.58
N LYS A 4 42.04 31.95 -20.83
CA LYS A 4 41.09 30.88 -21.22
C LYS A 4 41.45 29.51 -20.63
N LYS A 5 42.75 29.21 -20.44
CA LYS A 5 43.19 27.97 -19.79
C LYS A 5 42.91 27.97 -18.27
N LEU A 6 42.92 29.14 -17.63
CA LEU A 6 42.64 29.28 -16.19
C LEU A 6 41.15 29.03 -15.86
N ILE A 7 40.25 29.44 -16.74
CA ILE A 7 38.79 29.18 -16.61
C ILE A 7 38.50 27.68 -16.69
N VAL A 8 39.17 26.94 -17.58
CA VAL A 8 39.02 25.48 -17.68
C VAL A 8 39.49 24.78 -16.40
N TRP A 9 40.60 25.22 -15.80
CA TRP A 9 41.10 24.69 -14.53
C TRP A 9 40.20 25.00 -13.32
N LEU A 10 39.45 26.10 -13.34
CA LEU A 10 38.44 26.43 -12.33
C LEU A 10 37.11 25.68 -12.56
N PHE A 11 36.81 25.32 -13.80
CA PHE A 11 35.59 24.60 -14.15
C PHE A 11 35.63 23.14 -13.71
N ILE A 12 36.79 22.48 -13.80
CA ILE A 12 36.97 21.08 -13.38
C ILE A 12 36.61 20.83 -11.90
N PRO A 13 37.13 21.58 -10.90
CA PRO A 13 36.76 21.39 -9.51
C PRO A 13 35.30 21.76 -9.24
N LEU A 14 34.76 22.75 -9.96
CA LEU A 14 33.33 23.10 -9.86
C LEU A 14 32.45 21.94 -10.32
N VAL A 15 32.74 21.33 -11.48
CA VAL A 15 32.04 20.15 -11.98
C VAL A 15 32.21 18.96 -11.03
N ALA A 16 33.39 18.76 -10.46
CA ALA A 16 33.63 17.69 -9.48
C ALA A 16 32.80 17.90 -8.20
N ILE A 17 32.69 19.14 -7.71
CA ILE A 17 31.85 19.50 -6.55
C ILE A 17 30.37 19.25 -6.87
N ILE A 18 29.90 19.72 -8.03
CA ILE A 18 28.53 19.50 -8.49
C ILE A 18 28.24 17.99 -8.57
N TYR A 19 29.16 17.23 -9.17
CA TYR A 19 29.05 15.77 -9.25
C TYR A 19 28.95 15.13 -7.86
N PHE A 20 29.83 15.51 -6.93
CA PHE A 20 29.86 14.90 -5.61
C PHE A 20 28.62 15.24 -4.76
N VAL A 21 28.14 16.48 -4.85
CA VAL A 21 26.96 16.93 -4.10
C VAL A 21 25.69 16.26 -4.65
N PHE A 22 25.50 16.27 -5.98
CA PHE A 22 24.23 15.85 -6.59
C PHE A 22 24.18 14.38 -7.03
N PHE A 23 25.32 13.78 -7.40
CA PHE A 23 25.35 12.47 -8.07
C PHE A 23 26.09 11.36 -7.30
N TYR A 24 27.16 11.68 -6.57
CA TYR A 24 27.89 10.68 -5.77
C TYR A 24 27.01 10.16 -4.62
N LYS A 25 27.00 8.85 -4.37
CA LYS A 25 26.19 8.21 -3.32
C LYS A 25 27.00 7.13 -2.61
N ASP A 26 26.93 7.09 -1.29
CA ASP A 26 27.35 5.93 -0.52
C ASP A 26 26.30 4.83 -0.71
N LYS A 27 26.71 3.76 -1.39
CA LYS A 27 25.84 2.62 -1.70
C LYS A 27 25.78 1.60 -0.57
N THR A 28 26.45 1.84 0.55
CA THR A 28 26.48 0.91 1.68
C THR A 28 25.19 1.01 2.49
N LEU A 29 24.46 -0.10 2.60
CA LEU A 29 23.24 -0.16 3.41
C LEU A 29 23.61 -0.57 4.84
N LYS A 30 23.73 0.42 5.73
CA LYS A 30 24.19 0.23 7.11
C LYS A 30 23.13 -0.36 8.05
N PHE A 31 21.85 -0.24 7.71
CA PHE A 31 20.76 -0.44 8.66
C PHE A 31 19.84 -1.60 8.32
N VAL A 32 20.02 -2.23 7.14
CA VAL A 32 19.26 -3.43 6.77
C VAL A 32 19.83 -4.64 7.53
N PRO A 33 19.07 -5.28 8.43
CA PRO A 33 19.55 -6.39 9.23
C PRO A 33 19.50 -7.71 8.45
N GLU A 34 20.27 -8.72 8.88
CA GLU A 34 20.36 -10.01 8.17
C GLU A 34 19.06 -10.82 8.15
N ASN A 35 18.20 -10.66 9.17
CA ASN A 35 16.93 -11.37 9.20
C ASN A 35 15.83 -10.68 8.37
N ALA A 36 16.13 -9.60 7.66
CA ALA A 36 15.15 -8.95 6.79
C ALA A 36 14.70 -9.91 5.69
N ASP A 37 13.40 -9.96 5.43
CA ASP A 37 12.78 -10.70 4.32
C ASP A 37 12.21 -9.77 3.24
N ALA A 38 11.96 -8.50 3.54
CA ALA A 38 11.64 -7.49 2.55
C ALA A 38 12.35 -6.16 2.84
N VAL A 39 12.76 -5.47 1.77
CA VAL A 39 13.44 -4.16 1.84
C VAL A 39 12.83 -3.22 0.82
N VAL A 40 12.48 -2.02 1.25
CA VAL A 40 12.15 -0.88 0.39
C VAL A 40 13.30 0.10 0.45
N LEU A 41 13.87 0.41 -0.71
CA LEU A 41 14.88 1.46 -0.85
C LEU A 41 14.30 2.63 -1.62
N ILE A 42 14.57 3.85 -1.13
CA ILE A 42 14.23 5.08 -1.85
C ILE A 42 15.53 5.86 -2.06
N ASP A 43 15.83 6.20 -3.31
CA ASP A 43 16.95 7.03 -3.69
C ASP A 43 16.63 8.49 -3.38
N VAL A 44 17.12 8.98 -2.24
CA VAL A 44 16.74 10.29 -1.71
C VAL A 44 17.23 11.42 -2.60
N LYS A 45 18.39 11.25 -3.24
CA LYS A 45 18.92 12.26 -4.19
C LYS A 45 18.09 12.33 -5.47
N LYS A 46 17.64 11.20 -6.01
CA LYS A 46 16.74 11.21 -7.18
C LYS A 46 15.39 11.80 -6.83
N LEU A 47 14.83 11.44 -5.67
CA LEU A 47 13.57 12.01 -5.20
C LEU A 47 13.68 13.53 -5.02
N ALA A 48 14.76 14.01 -4.39
CA ALA A 48 15.02 15.44 -4.27
C ALA A 48 15.19 16.12 -5.64
N GLY A 49 15.91 15.48 -6.57
CA GLY A 49 16.05 15.97 -7.95
C GLY A 49 14.71 16.07 -8.67
N GLN A 50 13.86 15.04 -8.58
CA GLN A 50 12.52 15.03 -9.15
C GLN A 50 11.63 16.11 -8.51
N TYR A 51 11.73 16.30 -7.19
CA TYR A 51 11.00 17.36 -6.48
C TYR A 51 11.41 18.75 -6.99
N VAL A 52 12.72 19.04 -7.04
CA VAL A 52 13.24 20.33 -7.54
C VAL A 52 12.81 20.55 -8.99
N PHE A 53 12.95 19.54 -9.84
CA PHE A 53 12.54 19.64 -11.24
C PHE A 53 11.03 19.88 -11.39
N SER A 54 10.21 19.18 -10.60
CA SER A 54 8.77 19.40 -10.57
C SER A 54 8.47 20.83 -10.11
N LEU A 55 9.06 21.28 -9.00
CA LEU A 55 8.89 22.64 -8.50
C LEU A 55 9.25 23.67 -9.57
N THR A 56 10.33 23.46 -10.34
CA THR A 56 10.72 24.39 -11.41
C THR A 56 9.70 24.51 -12.55
N ARG A 57 8.86 23.49 -12.74
CA ARG A 57 7.78 23.49 -13.74
C ARG A 57 6.48 24.11 -13.23
N HIS A 58 6.40 24.41 -11.93
CA HIS A 58 5.23 25.00 -11.27
C HIS A 58 5.60 26.32 -10.59
N PRO A 59 5.86 27.40 -11.36
CA PRO A 59 6.29 28.69 -10.81
C PRO A 59 5.26 29.36 -9.90
N SER A 60 3.98 28.99 -10.02
CA SER A 60 2.91 29.45 -9.10
C SER A 60 3.21 29.11 -7.64
N LEU A 61 3.97 28.04 -7.37
CA LEU A 61 4.35 27.63 -6.02
C LEU A 61 5.57 28.39 -5.46
N TRP A 62 6.30 29.14 -6.28
CA TRP A 62 7.52 29.83 -5.82
C TRP A 62 7.20 31.08 -5.00
N PHE A 63 6.06 31.68 -5.30
CA PHE A 63 5.60 32.95 -4.72
C PHE A 63 4.27 32.78 -3.98
N ASP A 64 3.90 31.55 -3.65
CA ASP A 64 2.70 31.28 -2.87
C ASP A 64 2.95 31.68 -1.40
N ASP A 65 2.69 32.96 -1.12
CA ASP A 65 2.77 33.58 0.20
C ASP A 65 1.63 33.11 1.14
N SER A 66 0.78 32.15 0.71
CA SER A 66 -0.31 31.62 1.52
C SER A 66 0.14 30.69 2.66
N GLU A 67 1.44 30.49 2.85
CA GLU A 67 1.95 29.85 4.06
C GLU A 67 1.79 30.81 5.25
N GLU A 68 0.68 30.66 5.98
CA GLU A 68 0.73 30.82 7.43
C GLU A 68 1.98 30.06 7.90
N LYS A 69 2.99 30.81 8.35
CA LYS A 69 4.21 30.31 8.98
C LYS A 69 3.84 29.54 10.26
N LYS A 70 3.28 28.34 10.11
CA LYS A 70 3.24 27.38 11.20
C LYS A 70 4.70 27.04 11.47
N GLU A 71 5.12 27.20 12.73
CA GLU A 71 6.46 26.88 13.24
C GLU A 71 6.75 25.37 13.14
N HIS A 72 6.67 24.79 11.95
CA HIS A 72 7.03 23.43 11.67
C HIS A 72 8.49 23.42 11.24
N ILE A 73 9.37 22.99 12.14
CA ILE A 73 10.76 22.69 11.78
C ILE A 73 10.72 21.64 10.66
N ALA A 74 11.35 21.95 9.52
CA ALA A 74 11.45 21.02 8.41
C ALA A 74 12.27 19.78 8.81
N LEU A 75 11.97 18.60 8.25
CA LEU A 75 12.70 17.36 8.55
C LEU A 75 14.21 17.49 8.31
N LYS A 76 14.63 18.29 7.32
CA LYS A 76 16.05 18.62 7.06
C LYS A 76 16.76 19.30 8.24
N ASP A 77 15.98 20.01 9.06
CA ASP A 77 16.43 20.76 10.22
C ASP A 77 16.16 20.00 11.52
N SER A 78 15.60 18.79 11.46
CA SER A 78 15.28 17.97 12.64
C SER A 78 16.52 17.45 13.40
N GLY A 79 17.73 17.58 12.87
CA GLY A 79 18.93 16.95 13.46
C GLY A 79 19.18 15.53 12.97
N ILE A 80 18.38 15.01 12.03
CA ILE A 80 18.65 13.76 11.31
C ILE A 80 19.70 13.97 10.21
N ARG A 81 20.55 12.97 9.98
CA ARG A 81 21.34 12.86 8.76
C ARG A 81 20.51 12.18 7.68
N ILE A 82 20.12 12.96 6.67
CA ILE A 82 19.43 12.43 5.49
C ILE A 82 20.36 11.42 4.79
N PRO A 83 19.96 10.14 4.66
CA PRO A 83 20.76 9.14 3.99
C PRO A 83 20.67 9.29 2.46
N ASP A 84 21.65 8.74 1.73
CA ASP A 84 21.56 8.67 0.26
C ASP A 84 20.46 7.71 -0.20
N PHE A 85 20.26 6.62 0.55
CA PHE A 85 19.18 5.66 0.40
C PHE A 85 18.41 5.54 1.71
N LEU A 86 17.13 5.90 1.69
CA LEU A 86 16.22 5.61 2.80
C LEU A 86 15.93 4.09 2.77
N GLN A 87 16.27 3.43 3.87
CA GLN A 87 16.15 1.99 4.05
C GLN A 87 14.93 1.71 4.93
N VAL A 88 13.88 1.13 4.36
CA VAL A 88 12.74 0.60 5.10
C VAL A 88 12.75 -0.91 4.94
N PHE A 89 12.49 -1.67 5.99
CA PHE A 89 12.60 -3.12 5.94
C PHE A 89 11.58 -3.79 6.86
N HIS A 90 11.21 -5.01 6.49
CA HIS A 90 10.39 -5.93 7.27
C HIS A 90 11.28 -7.04 7.82
N LEU A 91 10.90 -7.57 8.99
CA LEU A 91 11.66 -8.62 9.69
C LEU A 91 10.94 -9.96 9.58
N LYS A 92 11.71 -11.04 9.34
CA LYS A 92 11.18 -12.40 9.34
C LYS A 92 10.39 -12.69 10.62
N ASN A 93 9.28 -13.42 10.46
CA ASN A 93 8.40 -13.84 11.56
C ASN A 93 7.78 -12.67 12.35
N THR A 94 7.56 -11.53 11.69
CA THR A 94 6.75 -10.43 12.23
C THR A 94 5.45 -10.27 11.41
N LYS A 95 4.49 -9.49 11.93
CA LYS A 95 3.25 -9.23 11.18
C LYS A 95 3.57 -8.37 9.97
N PHE A 96 2.87 -8.59 8.86
CA PHE A 96 3.01 -7.81 7.63
C PHE A 96 2.94 -6.28 7.83
N SER A 97 2.21 -5.81 8.84
CA SER A 97 2.10 -4.39 9.17
C SER A 97 3.30 -3.81 9.92
N GLU A 98 4.30 -4.62 10.29
CA GLU A 98 5.46 -4.23 11.11
C GLU A 98 6.68 -3.89 10.23
N TRP A 99 6.83 -2.61 9.89
CA TRP A 99 7.92 -2.08 9.08
C TRP A 99 8.81 -1.16 9.90
N TYR A 100 10.11 -1.14 9.59
CA TYR A 100 11.12 -0.40 10.33
C TYR A 100 12.05 0.37 9.39
N SER A 101 12.63 1.46 9.89
CA SER A 101 13.68 2.22 9.20
C SER A 101 14.64 2.80 10.23
N ALA A 102 15.89 3.07 9.85
CA ALA A 102 16.83 3.73 10.74
C ALA A 102 17.65 4.79 10.01
N VAL A 103 17.99 5.85 10.75
CA VAL A 103 18.77 6.99 10.26
C VAL A 103 19.78 7.45 11.31
N GLU A 104 20.93 7.94 10.85
CA GLU A 104 21.93 8.56 11.73
C GLU A 104 21.42 9.93 12.24
N LEU A 105 21.81 10.30 13.46
CA LEU A 105 21.52 11.60 14.04
C LEU A 105 22.78 12.48 13.94
N LYS A 106 22.63 13.68 13.36
CA LYS A 106 23.65 14.75 13.40
C LYS A 106 23.64 15.44 14.75
N ASP A 107 22.46 15.68 15.29
CA ASP A 107 22.24 16.35 16.57
C ASP A 107 21.03 15.73 17.27
N GLN A 108 21.31 14.97 18.33
CA GLN A 108 20.28 14.29 19.11
C GLN A 108 19.38 15.28 19.87
N GLN A 109 19.93 16.39 20.37
CA GLN A 109 19.17 17.36 21.16
C GLN A 109 18.20 18.15 20.28
N LYS A 110 18.64 18.51 19.07
CA LYS A 110 17.78 19.11 18.04
C LYS A 110 16.64 18.15 17.65
N PHE A 111 16.94 16.86 17.53
CA PHE A 111 15.93 15.84 17.22
C PHE A 111 14.91 15.65 18.33
N LEU A 112 15.34 15.63 19.60
CA LEU A 112 14.43 15.61 20.74
C LEU A 112 13.50 16.83 20.76
N THR A 113 14.02 18.01 20.41
CA THR A 113 13.21 19.24 20.30
C THR A 113 12.18 19.13 19.17
N TYR A 114 12.60 18.62 18.01
CA TYR A 114 11.71 18.34 16.88
C TYR A 114 10.58 17.36 17.27
N LEU A 115 10.89 16.26 17.97
CA LEU A 115 9.87 15.30 18.41
C LEU A 115 8.82 15.94 19.34
N LYS A 116 9.26 16.78 20.28
CA LYS A 116 8.35 17.51 21.18
C LYS A 116 7.43 18.46 20.41
N GLN A 117 7.97 19.24 19.46
CA GLN A 117 7.18 20.13 18.61
C GLN A 117 6.18 19.37 17.74
N GLN A 118 6.58 18.19 17.25
CA GLN A 118 5.70 17.30 16.49
C GLN A 118 4.70 16.55 17.38
N LYS A 119 4.62 16.83 18.69
CA LYS A 119 3.70 16.23 19.66
C LYS A 119 3.85 14.71 19.78
N PHE A 120 5.08 14.21 19.71
CA PHE A 120 5.35 12.82 20.11
C PHE A 120 5.29 12.70 21.63
N THR A 121 4.63 11.64 22.10
CA THR A 121 4.54 11.29 23.52
C THR A 121 5.74 10.44 23.91
N ASP A 122 6.46 10.84 24.95
CA ASP A 122 7.52 10.04 25.56
C ASP A 122 6.90 8.85 26.32
N LYS A 123 7.34 7.63 25.99
CA LYS A 123 6.92 6.37 26.61
C LYS A 123 7.98 5.81 27.56
N GLY A 124 9.05 6.56 27.83
CA GLY A 124 10.19 6.11 28.62
C GLY A 124 11.20 5.31 27.81
N ASP A 125 12.39 5.08 28.37
CA ASP A 125 13.48 4.35 27.72
C ASP A 125 13.83 4.89 26.31
N ASN A 126 13.79 6.21 26.11
CA ASN A 126 14.02 6.86 24.80
C ASN A 126 13.07 6.39 23.68
N LEU A 127 11.89 5.89 24.02
CA LEU A 127 10.84 5.51 23.09
C LEU A 127 9.80 6.64 23.01
N TYR A 128 9.50 7.07 21.80
CA TYR A 128 8.54 8.13 21.51
C TYR A 128 7.46 7.57 20.58
N GLN A 129 6.21 7.98 20.79
CA GLN A 129 5.09 7.52 19.98
C GLN A 129 4.21 8.68 19.55
N LYS A 130 3.74 8.62 18.31
CA LYS A 130 2.63 9.42 17.80
C LYS A 130 1.82 8.55 16.85
N ASP A 131 0.53 8.41 17.14
CA ASP A 131 -0.38 7.54 16.39
C ASP A 131 0.21 6.11 16.26
N GLN A 132 0.35 5.59 15.04
CA GLN A 132 0.93 4.26 14.75
C GLN A 132 2.45 4.30 14.55
N VAL A 133 3.11 5.45 14.74
CA VAL A 133 4.55 5.62 14.53
C VAL A 133 5.29 5.61 15.87
N PHE A 134 6.27 4.72 15.97
CA PHE A 134 7.16 4.57 17.11
C PHE A 134 8.58 4.96 16.72
N ILE A 135 9.26 5.70 17.60
CA ILE A 135 10.63 6.15 17.39
C ILE A 135 11.47 5.78 18.61
N LYS A 136 12.53 5.01 18.40
CA LYS A 136 13.51 4.66 19.43
C LYS A 136 14.82 5.41 19.17
N ILE A 137 15.27 6.22 20.12
CA ILE A 137 16.55 6.93 20.03
C ILE A 137 17.65 6.12 20.74
N ARG A 138 18.80 5.96 20.07
CA ARG A 138 20.01 5.32 20.58
C ARG A 138 21.22 6.22 20.27
N LYS A 139 22.39 5.90 20.85
CA LYS A 139 23.61 6.71 20.64
C LYS A 139 23.94 6.85 19.15
N GLY A 140 23.71 8.05 18.59
CA GLY A 140 24.07 8.42 17.22
C GLY A 140 23.09 8.04 16.11
N PHE A 141 21.97 7.37 16.41
CA PHE A 141 20.95 7.01 15.41
C PHE A 141 19.56 6.86 16.04
N CYS A 142 18.53 6.88 15.21
CA CYS A 142 17.17 6.55 15.63
C CYS A 142 16.54 5.53 14.69
N ILE A 143 15.62 4.74 15.25
CA ILE A 143 14.87 3.72 14.53
C ILE A 143 13.39 4.13 14.56
N PHE A 144 12.77 4.17 13.39
CA PHE A 144 11.34 4.34 13.19
C PHE A 144 10.69 2.98 12.99
N GLY A 145 9.48 2.80 13.48
CA GLY A 145 8.69 1.61 13.22
C GLY A 145 7.19 1.86 13.31
N THR A 146 6.42 1.00 12.67
CA THR A 146 4.95 0.95 12.80
C THR A 146 4.50 0.13 14.03
N SER A 147 5.45 -0.39 14.80
CA SER A 147 5.24 -1.24 15.98
C SER A 147 6.42 -1.09 16.94
N ASP A 148 6.16 -1.22 18.25
CA ASP A 148 7.20 -1.24 19.28
C ASP A 148 7.74 -2.64 19.61
N ARG A 149 7.20 -3.69 18.96
CA ARG A 149 7.54 -5.09 19.25
C ARG A 149 9.02 -5.42 19.02
N ALA A 150 9.58 -4.95 17.91
CA ALA A 150 11.00 -5.13 17.65
C ALA A 150 11.90 -4.31 18.60
N PHE A 151 11.36 -3.26 19.23
CA PHE A 151 12.10 -2.45 20.20
C PHE A 151 12.14 -3.06 21.60
N LYS A 152 11.13 -3.87 21.96
CA LYS A 152 10.98 -4.54 23.26
C LYS A 152 11.75 -5.85 23.38
N ARG A 153 11.92 -6.59 22.29
CA ARG A 153 12.82 -7.75 22.27
C ARG A 153 14.22 -7.24 22.58
N SER A 154 14.93 -7.87 23.51
CA SER A 154 16.21 -7.45 24.12
C SER A 154 17.40 -7.24 23.17
N GLY A 155 17.21 -7.15 21.85
CA GLY A 155 18.26 -6.93 20.88
C GLY A 155 18.04 -5.67 20.04
N ALA A 156 18.55 -4.52 20.50
CA ALA A 156 19.03 -3.50 19.56
C ALA A 156 20.24 -4.02 18.75
N GLU A 157 20.88 -5.10 19.24
CA GLU A 157 21.83 -5.95 18.53
C GLU A 157 21.26 -6.47 17.20
N PHE A 158 19.95 -6.65 17.13
CA PHE A 158 19.24 -7.08 15.94
C PHE A 158 19.46 -6.12 14.75
N PHE A 159 19.52 -4.81 15.02
CA PHE A 159 19.81 -3.78 14.03
C PHE A 159 21.32 -3.51 13.86
N MET A 160 22.18 -4.08 14.71
CA MET A 160 23.65 -3.89 14.69
C MET A 160 24.43 -5.10 14.15
N ALA A 161 23.80 -6.26 13.95
CA ALA A 161 24.45 -7.51 13.54
C ALA A 161 25.02 -7.53 12.10
N SER A 162 24.99 -6.42 11.35
CA SER A 162 25.52 -6.33 9.97
C SER A 162 27.06 -6.16 9.89
N LYS A 163 27.83 -6.35 10.98
CA LYS A 163 29.29 -6.17 10.92
C LYS A 163 29.98 -7.04 9.86
N GLU A 164 29.39 -8.19 9.48
CA GLU A 164 29.97 -9.13 8.52
C GLU A 164 29.31 -9.14 7.12
N LYS A 165 28.03 -8.76 6.99
CA LYS A 165 27.35 -8.62 5.69
C LYS A 165 26.80 -7.22 5.49
N LYS A 166 27.53 -6.44 4.69
CA LYS A 166 27.07 -5.13 4.21
C LYS A 166 26.36 -5.30 2.88
N PHE A 167 25.04 -5.20 2.91
CA PHE A 167 24.25 -5.08 1.69
C PHE A 167 24.65 -3.82 0.91
N LYS A 168 24.61 -3.90 -0.42
CA LYS A 168 24.86 -2.75 -1.31
C LYS A 168 23.57 -2.37 -2.02
N ALA A 169 23.33 -1.06 -2.16
CA ALA A 169 22.14 -0.53 -2.81
C ALA A 169 21.89 -1.14 -4.20
N ASP A 170 22.95 -1.33 -5.01
CA ASP A 170 22.85 -1.90 -6.36
C ASP A 170 22.28 -3.35 -6.40
N GLN A 171 22.26 -4.05 -5.26
CA GLN A 171 21.62 -5.37 -5.17
C GLN A 171 20.09 -5.29 -5.13
N PHE A 172 19.55 -4.12 -4.75
CA PHE A 172 18.13 -3.90 -4.47
C PHE A 172 17.49 -2.91 -5.44
N ILE A 173 18.22 -1.86 -5.84
CA ILE A 173 17.71 -0.78 -6.70
C ILE A 173 18.61 -0.61 -7.93
N ASN A 174 18.01 -0.54 -9.11
CA ASN A 174 18.72 -0.33 -10.37
C ASN A 174 18.14 0.87 -11.12
N GLY A 175 18.78 2.04 -11.01
CA GLY A 175 18.43 3.17 -11.87
C GLY A 175 17.06 3.84 -11.61
N THR A 176 16.21 3.29 -10.77
CA THR A 176 14.85 3.78 -10.48
C THR A 176 14.82 4.77 -9.29
N LEU A 177 13.65 5.36 -9.01
CA LEU A 177 13.42 6.25 -7.87
C LEU A 177 13.43 5.48 -6.54
N GLY A 178 12.79 4.32 -6.53
CA GLY A 178 12.84 3.39 -5.41
C GLY A 178 12.81 1.94 -5.89
N SER A 179 12.88 1.02 -4.95
CA SER A 179 12.60 -0.39 -5.18
C SER A 179 11.95 -1.02 -3.96
N PHE A 180 11.16 -2.06 -4.22
CA PHE A 180 10.67 -3.01 -3.24
C PHE A 180 11.33 -4.36 -3.54
N SER A 181 11.93 -5.02 -2.55
CA SER A 181 12.75 -6.21 -2.78
C SER A 181 12.43 -7.35 -1.82
N PHE A 182 12.12 -8.50 -2.42
CA PHE A 182 12.06 -9.87 -1.87
C PHE A 182 13.41 -10.46 -1.45
N ILE A 183 13.70 -10.72 -0.17
CA ILE A 183 14.87 -11.53 0.23
C ILE A 183 14.42 -12.95 0.61
N SER A 184 14.70 -13.91 -0.27
CA SER A 184 14.46 -15.35 -0.01
C SER A 184 15.78 -16.10 -0.11
N GLU A 185 16.24 -16.65 1.01
CA GLU A 185 17.53 -17.34 1.15
C GLU A 185 18.71 -16.46 0.65
N GLN A 186 19.16 -16.68 -0.59
CA GLN A 186 20.23 -15.90 -1.24
C GLN A 186 19.75 -15.15 -2.50
N LYS A 187 18.48 -15.31 -2.89
CA LYS A 187 17.91 -14.64 -4.07
C LYS A 187 17.19 -13.37 -3.65
N ILE A 188 17.54 -12.27 -4.30
CA ILE A 188 16.85 -10.99 -4.17
C ILE A 188 15.98 -10.79 -5.41
N SER A 189 14.67 -10.60 -5.20
CA SER A 189 13.71 -10.29 -6.26
C SER A 189 13.32 -8.83 -6.18
N ASN A 190 13.71 -8.03 -7.19
CA ASN A 190 13.55 -6.58 -7.17
C ASN A 190 12.33 -6.14 -7.97
N PHE A 191 11.62 -5.16 -7.43
CA PHE A 191 10.51 -4.46 -8.05
C PHE A 191 10.87 -2.97 -8.06
N SER A 192 10.93 -2.33 -9.22
CA SER A 192 11.12 -0.89 -9.30
C SER A 192 9.92 -0.16 -8.74
N ILE A 193 10.17 0.99 -8.13
CA ILE A 193 9.16 1.98 -7.75
C ILE A 193 9.42 3.23 -8.59
N GLU A 194 8.41 3.66 -9.33
CA GLU A 194 8.42 4.86 -10.17
C GLU A 194 7.30 5.80 -9.71
N LEU A 195 7.57 7.11 -9.77
CA LEU A 195 6.63 8.16 -9.41
C LEU A 195 6.39 9.03 -10.65
N GLY A 196 5.17 8.98 -11.16
CA GLY A 196 4.67 9.93 -12.15
C GLY A 196 4.01 11.14 -11.49
N ASP A 197 3.42 12.00 -12.30
CA ASP A 197 2.72 13.19 -11.81
C ASP A 197 1.48 12.83 -11.00
N ASP A 198 0.75 11.79 -11.38
CA ASP A 198 -0.50 11.35 -10.73
C ASP A 198 -0.47 9.90 -10.25
N GLU A 199 0.66 9.21 -10.36
CA GLU A 199 0.70 7.77 -10.10
C GLU A 199 2.00 7.28 -9.49
N ILE A 200 1.90 6.17 -8.76
CA ILE A 200 3.02 5.39 -8.27
C ILE A 200 2.91 4.02 -8.91
N GLU A 201 3.96 3.59 -9.60
CA GLU A 201 4.05 2.28 -10.22
C GLU A 201 5.05 1.40 -9.48
N VAL A 202 4.71 0.11 -9.30
CA VAL A 202 5.61 -0.91 -8.79
C VAL A 202 5.64 -2.11 -9.75
N LYS A 203 6.81 -2.46 -10.30
CA LYS A 203 6.94 -3.50 -11.34
C LYS A 203 8.28 -4.24 -11.30
N ASN A 204 8.34 -5.53 -11.67
CA ASN A 204 9.57 -6.34 -11.63
C ASN A 204 10.21 -6.67 -12.99
N ALA A 205 9.80 -6.02 -14.08
CA ALA A 205 10.41 -6.19 -15.39
C ALA A 205 10.21 -4.97 -16.30
N GLU A 206 11.14 -4.76 -17.23
CA GLU A 206 10.94 -3.94 -18.43
C GLU A 206 9.94 -4.67 -19.35
N GLY A 207 8.64 -4.52 -19.09
CA GLY A 207 7.56 -5.17 -19.84
C GLY A 207 6.15 -4.82 -19.37
N ALA A 208 6.01 -3.80 -18.52
CA ALA A 208 4.74 -3.34 -17.95
C ALA A 208 3.77 -2.70 -18.96
N GLU A 209 4.18 -2.55 -20.23
CA GLU A 209 3.31 -2.09 -21.33
C GLU A 209 2.05 -2.96 -21.52
N GLY A 210 1.95 -4.11 -20.85
CA GLY A 210 0.85 -5.06 -21.00
C GLY A 210 -0.49 -4.69 -20.36
N PHE A 211 -0.56 -3.79 -19.38
CA PHE A 211 -1.80 -3.56 -18.61
C PHE A 211 -2.56 -2.27 -18.94
N THR A 212 -2.01 -1.36 -19.73
CA THR A 212 -2.66 -0.08 -20.05
C THR A 212 -4.06 -0.26 -20.67
N SER A 213 -4.21 -1.22 -21.59
CA SER A 213 -5.51 -1.53 -22.20
C SER A 213 -6.52 -2.10 -21.21
N VAL A 214 -6.03 -2.94 -20.28
CA VAL A 214 -6.84 -3.55 -19.21
C VAL A 214 -7.36 -2.47 -18.27
N ILE A 215 -6.49 -1.57 -17.84
CA ILE A 215 -6.84 -0.47 -16.96
C ILE A 215 -7.84 0.47 -17.63
N ALA A 216 -7.62 0.84 -18.89
CA ALA A 216 -8.55 1.69 -19.64
C ALA A 216 -9.95 1.06 -19.77
N MET A 217 -10.02 -0.25 -20.00
CA MET A 217 -11.27 -1.00 -20.02
C MET A 217 -11.98 -0.98 -18.65
N LEU A 218 -11.27 -1.29 -17.57
CA LEU A 218 -11.83 -1.30 -16.20
C LEU A 218 -12.25 0.09 -15.73
N GLN A 219 -11.54 1.13 -16.18
CA GLN A 219 -11.95 2.51 -15.94
C GLN A 219 -13.32 2.84 -16.57
N GLY A 220 -13.67 2.21 -17.69
CA GLY A 220 -14.97 2.40 -18.36
C GLY A 220 -16.17 1.73 -17.66
N ASN A 221 -15.94 0.67 -16.87
CA ASN A 221 -17.01 -0.15 -16.28
C ASN A 221 -17.61 0.45 -14.99
N ASN A 222 -16.96 1.43 -14.37
CA ASN A 222 -17.42 2.16 -13.18
C ASN A 222 -17.72 1.33 -11.91
N HIS A 223 -17.31 0.06 -11.85
CA HIS A 223 -17.44 -0.74 -10.64
C HIS A 223 -16.42 -0.31 -9.57
N PHE A 224 -16.80 -0.48 -8.29
CA PHE A 224 -15.91 -0.25 -7.14
C PHE A 224 -14.79 -1.30 -7.08
N LEU A 225 -15.12 -2.56 -7.29
CA LEU A 225 -14.15 -3.67 -7.31
C LEU A 225 -14.39 -4.51 -8.56
N GLU A 226 -13.32 -4.78 -9.31
CA GLU A 226 -13.31 -5.76 -10.39
C GLU A 226 -12.11 -6.69 -10.23
N VAL A 227 -12.36 -7.99 -10.35
CA VAL A 227 -11.36 -9.04 -10.15
C VAL A 227 -11.45 -10.05 -11.28
N GLY A 228 -10.31 -10.42 -11.85
CA GLY A 228 -10.15 -11.57 -12.73
C GLY A 228 -8.93 -12.35 -12.27
N LEU A 229 -9.07 -13.64 -11.94
CA LEU A 229 -7.96 -14.46 -11.43
C LEU A 229 -8.06 -15.88 -12.00
N ASP A 230 -6.94 -16.43 -12.42
CA ASP A 230 -6.77 -17.85 -12.68
C ASP A 230 -6.63 -18.65 -11.37
N ALA A 231 -6.65 -19.98 -11.48
CA ALA A 231 -6.53 -20.88 -10.35
C ALA A 231 -5.26 -20.64 -9.49
N GLY A 232 -4.13 -20.31 -10.12
CA GLY A 232 -2.87 -20.07 -9.43
C GLY A 232 -2.92 -18.80 -8.58
N ASN A 233 -3.44 -17.72 -9.16
CA ASN A 233 -3.59 -16.43 -8.50
C ASN A 233 -4.69 -16.45 -7.43
N MET A 234 -5.78 -17.18 -7.64
CA MET A 234 -6.78 -17.44 -6.59
C MET A 234 -6.16 -18.12 -5.37
N LYS A 235 -5.31 -19.13 -5.57
CA LYS A 235 -4.62 -19.86 -4.50
C LYS A 235 -3.63 -18.95 -3.75
N ASN A 236 -2.95 -18.06 -4.47
CA ASN A 236 -2.07 -17.06 -3.87
C ASN A 236 -2.85 -16.03 -3.04
N LEU A 237 -3.96 -15.52 -3.58
CA LEU A 237 -4.83 -14.58 -2.86
C LEU A 237 -5.43 -15.23 -1.61
N SER A 238 -5.88 -16.48 -1.67
CA SER A 238 -6.49 -17.15 -0.52
C SER A 238 -5.51 -17.33 0.65
N ARG A 239 -4.22 -17.55 0.34
CA ARG A 239 -3.15 -17.64 1.36
C ARG A 239 -2.99 -16.36 2.18
N LEU A 240 -3.30 -15.19 1.62
CA LEU A 240 -3.26 -13.92 2.36
C LEU A 240 -4.31 -13.86 3.48
N PHE A 241 -5.36 -14.68 3.39
CA PHE A 241 -6.44 -14.76 4.38
C PHE A 241 -6.33 -16.02 5.27
N ASP A 242 -5.17 -16.68 5.29
CA ASP A 242 -4.96 -17.97 5.96
C ASP A 242 -5.97 -19.05 5.54
N LYS A 243 -6.49 -18.95 4.30
CA LYS A 243 -7.40 -19.93 3.71
C LYS A 243 -6.71 -20.68 2.57
N SER A 244 -6.93 -21.99 2.49
CA SER A 244 -6.55 -22.78 1.32
C SER A 244 -7.78 -23.12 0.50
N ILE A 245 -7.82 -22.61 -0.74
CA ILE A 245 -8.68 -23.18 -1.77
C ILE A 245 -7.91 -24.38 -2.31
N ASN A 246 -8.41 -25.59 -2.01
CA ASN A 246 -7.77 -26.81 -2.48
C ASN A 246 -8.07 -27.02 -3.98
N ASP A 247 -7.14 -27.64 -4.70
CA ASP A 247 -7.27 -27.93 -6.13
C ASP A 247 -8.50 -28.86 -6.40
N SER A 248 -9.00 -29.53 -5.36
CA SER A 248 -10.23 -30.33 -5.38
C SER A 248 -11.50 -29.56 -5.78
N ALA A 249 -11.52 -28.23 -5.65
CA ALA A 249 -12.65 -27.41 -6.06
C ALA A 249 -12.81 -27.35 -7.60
N GLY A 250 -11.77 -27.69 -8.37
CA GLY A 250 -11.81 -27.71 -9.84
C GLY A 250 -11.99 -26.33 -10.51
N ILE A 251 -11.88 -25.24 -9.73
CA ILE A 251 -12.09 -23.89 -10.26
C ILE A 251 -10.87 -23.48 -11.08
N SER A 252 -11.10 -23.16 -12.35
CA SER A 252 -10.05 -22.74 -13.28
C SER A 252 -9.83 -21.23 -13.27
N HIS A 253 -10.90 -20.45 -13.13
CA HIS A 253 -10.87 -18.99 -13.13
C HIS A 253 -11.99 -18.43 -12.23
N MET A 254 -11.74 -17.30 -11.60
CA MET A 254 -12.70 -16.48 -10.88
C MET A 254 -12.80 -15.12 -11.58
N ARG A 255 -14.04 -14.63 -11.71
CA ARG A 255 -14.30 -13.22 -12.00
C ARG A 255 -15.27 -12.67 -10.96
N GLY A 256 -15.09 -11.42 -10.57
CA GLY A 256 -15.92 -10.79 -9.56
C GLY A 256 -16.07 -9.31 -9.82
N ILE A 257 -17.27 -8.80 -9.57
CA ILE A 257 -17.54 -7.37 -9.45
C ILE A 257 -18.22 -7.10 -8.12
N ALA A 258 -17.95 -5.93 -7.54
CA ALA A 258 -18.73 -5.43 -6.42
C ALA A 258 -18.87 -3.91 -6.46
N ASP A 259 -20.03 -3.42 -6.01
CA ASP A 259 -20.39 -2.02 -5.89
C ASP A 259 -20.94 -1.70 -4.50
N LEU A 260 -20.53 -0.58 -3.93
CA LEU A 260 -20.99 -0.14 -2.61
C LEU A 260 -22.27 0.68 -2.75
N ARG A 261 -23.27 0.34 -1.95
CA ARG A 261 -24.54 1.08 -1.86
C ARG A 261 -24.88 1.36 -0.41
N GLN A 262 -25.57 2.47 -0.16
CA GLN A 262 -26.13 2.78 1.14
C GLN A 262 -27.57 2.26 1.21
N VAL A 263 -27.88 1.48 2.23
CA VAL A 263 -29.22 0.92 2.46
C VAL A 263 -29.72 1.33 3.84
N ASN A 264 -31.05 1.46 3.98
CA ASN A 264 -31.70 1.67 5.26
C ASN A 264 -31.97 0.30 5.88
N ASP A 265 -31.26 -0.02 6.95
CA ASP A 265 -31.54 -1.16 7.79
C ASP A 265 -32.58 -0.78 8.86
N THR A 266 -33.50 -1.69 9.14
CA THR A 266 -34.58 -1.45 10.11
C THR A 266 -34.30 -2.26 11.37
N ILE A 267 -34.05 -1.57 12.47
CA ILE A 267 -33.91 -2.18 13.78
C ILE A 267 -35.29 -2.20 14.43
N ILE A 268 -35.79 -3.40 14.67
CA ILE A 268 -37.04 -3.63 15.39
C ILE A 268 -36.70 -3.94 16.84
N THR A 269 -37.12 -3.08 17.74
CA THR A 269 -37.05 -3.29 19.19
C THR A 269 -38.45 -3.35 19.76
N TYR A 270 -38.64 -4.08 20.85
CA TYR A 270 -39.92 -4.13 21.54
C TYR A 270 -39.79 -3.39 22.86
N GLY A 271 -40.69 -2.43 23.08
CA GLY A 271 -40.86 -1.72 24.34
C GLY A 271 -42.21 -2.07 24.96
N TYR A 272 -42.47 -1.55 26.15
CA TYR A 272 -43.77 -1.65 26.79
C TYR A 272 -44.45 -0.28 26.81
N ASP A 273 -45.74 -0.24 26.49
CA ASP A 273 -46.57 0.94 26.75
C ASP A 273 -46.92 1.07 28.24
N ASP A 274 -47.63 2.14 28.62
CA ASP A 274 -48.06 2.39 30.01
C ASP A 274 -48.99 1.30 30.57
N ASN A 275 -49.54 0.45 29.70
CA ASN A 275 -50.40 -0.69 30.05
C ASN A 275 -49.64 -2.03 30.02
N PHE A 276 -48.30 -2.00 29.91
CA PHE A 276 -47.43 -3.18 29.80
C PHE A 276 -47.71 -4.06 28.57
N ASN A 277 -48.29 -3.51 27.50
CA ASN A 277 -48.37 -4.19 26.22
C ASN A 277 -47.06 -4.06 25.46
N GLU A 278 -46.61 -5.14 24.83
CA GLU A 278 -45.44 -5.13 23.96
C GLU A 278 -45.75 -4.32 22.68
N VAL A 279 -45.00 -3.26 22.44
CA VAL A 279 -45.16 -2.38 21.27
C VAL A 279 -43.87 -2.38 20.45
N GLU A 280 -44.03 -2.60 19.14
CA GLU A 280 -42.95 -2.56 18.17
C GLU A 280 -42.44 -1.12 17.97
N GLN A 281 -41.18 -0.89 18.29
CA GLN A 281 -40.46 0.35 18.00
C GLN A 281 -39.51 0.11 16.83
N LYS A 282 -39.73 0.85 15.73
CA LYS A 282 -38.88 0.82 14.54
C LYS A 282 -37.89 1.97 14.59
N SER A 283 -36.61 1.67 14.43
CA SER A 283 -35.59 2.67 14.13
C SER A 283 -34.87 2.30 12.84
N TYR A 284 -34.36 3.29 12.13
CA TYR A 284 -33.68 3.08 10.86
C TYR A 284 -32.21 3.48 10.98
N GLN A 285 -31.31 2.61 10.51
CA GLN A 285 -29.89 2.88 10.45
C GLN A 285 -29.43 2.82 8.99
N LYS A 286 -28.68 3.83 8.53
CA LYS A 286 -28.03 3.76 7.23
C LYS A 286 -26.76 2.94 7.34
N ILE A 287 -26.66 1.87 6.56
CA ILE A 287 -25.46 1.02 6.49
C ILE A 287 -24.95 0.95 5.05
N VAL A 288 -23.63 0.81 4.90
CA VAL A 288 -23.00 0.58 3.60
C VAL A 288 -22.88 -0.91 3.37
N GLN A 289 -23.35 -1.36 2.20
CA GLN A 289 -23.46 -2.76 1.84
C GLN A 289 -22.94 -2.96 0.41
N PRO A 290 -22.05 -3.96 0.16
CA PRO A 290 -21.65 -4.30 -1.19
C PRO A 290 -22.75 -5.10 -1.91
N GLY A 291 -23.14 -4.68 -3.11
CA GLY A 291 -23.74 -5.57 -4.10
C GLY A 291 -22.61 -6.26 -4.86
N TYR A 292 -22.67 -7.59 -5.03
CA TYR A 292 -21.60 -8.32 -5.69
C TYR A 292 -22.10 -9.47 -6.56
N THR A 293 -21.33 -9.77 -7.60
CA THR A 293 -21.48 -10.97 -8.43
C THR A 293 -20.11 -11.61 -8.60
N VAL A 294 -19.99 -12.90 -8.27
CA VAL A 294 -18.79 -13.70 -8.48
C VAL A 294 -19.13 -14.89 -9.37
N VAL A 295 -18.32 -15.13 -10.39
CA VAL A 295 -18.44 -16.27 -11.31
C VAL A 295 -17.17 -17.10 -11.20
N LEU A 296 -17.34 -18.38 -10.87
CA LEU A 296 -16.29 -19.37 -10.74
C LEU A 296 -16.40 -20.35 -11.91
N GLN A 297 -15.47 -20.30 -12.84
CA GLN A 297 -15.45 -21.19 -14.00
C GLN A 297 -14.88 -22.55 -13.60
N THR A 298 -15.63 -23.62 -13.84
CA THR A 298 -15.26 -24.99 -13.48
C THR A 298 -15.70 -25.97 -14.57
N PRO A 299 -14.87 -26.97 -14.92
CA PRO A 299 -15.25 -28.00 -15.87
C PRO A 299 -16.30 -28.95 -15.30
N ASP A 300 -16.48 -28.99 -13.97
CA ASP A 300 -17.44 -29.85 -13.28
C ASP A 300 -18.14 -29.08 -12.14
N PRO A 301 -19.20 -28.32 -12.48
CA PRO A 301 -19.96 -27.54 -11.50
C PRO A 301 -20.61 -28.38 -10.40
N GLU A 302 -20.96 -29.64 -10.66
CA GLU A 302 -21.56 -30.54 -9.66
C GLU A 302 -20.54 -30.88 -8.58
N LYS A 303 -19.34 -31.31 -8.99
CA LYS A 303 -18.26 -31.61 -8.06
C LYS A 303 -17.86 -30.39 -7.24
N THR A 304 -17.80 -29.22 -7.85
CA THR A 304 -17.52 -27.97 -7.13
C THR A 304 -18.63 -27.65 -6.11
N MET A 305 -19.90 -27.85 -6.46
CA MET A 305 -21.02 -27.67 -5.53
C MET A 305 -20.97 -28.61 -4.33
N VAL A 306 -20.73 -29.91 -4.58
CA VAL A 306 -20.55 -30.92 -3.53
C VAL A 306 -19.38 -30.53 -2.63
N TYR A 307 -18.28 -30.04 -3.21
CA TYR A 307 -17.14 -29.53 -2.44
C TYR A 307 -17.54 -28.36 -1.53
N PHE A 308 -18.30 -27.38 -2.03
CA PHE A 308 -18.79 -26.25 -1.22
C PHE A 308 -19.71 -26.70 -0.07
N GLN A 309 -20.60 -27.66 -0.31
CA GLN A 309 -21.47 -28.24 0.72
C GLN A 309 -20.65 -28.97 1.80
N ASN A 310 -19.70 -29.82 1.37
CA ASN A 310 -18.83 -30.59 2.27
C ASN A 310 -17.93 -29.68 3.13
N LYS A 311 -17.47 -28.56 2.55
CA LYS A 311 -16.73 -27.53 3.29
C LYS A 311 -17.61 -26.59 4.11
N LYS A 312 -18.93 -26.78 4.08
CA LYS A 312 -19.93 -25.92 4.72
C LYS A 312 -19.79 -24.45 4.31
N TRP A 313 -19.30 -24.19 3.10
CA TRP A 313 -19.21 -22.85 2.51
C TRP A 313 -20.58 -22.37 2.02
N ILE A 314 -21.50 -23.29 1.81
CA ILE A 314 -22.90 -23.02 1.49
C ILE A 314 -23.84 -23.84 2.37
N ASN A 315 -25.05 -23.33 2.59
CA ASN A 315 -26.11 -24.03 3.31
C ASN A 315 -27.06 -24.82 2.36
N ALA A 316 -28.09 -25.45 2.93
CA ALA A 316 -29.09 -26.22 2.17
C ALA A 316 -29.92 -25.36 1.19
N GLN A 317 -29.97 -24.05 1.42
CA GLN A 317 -30.63 -23.06 0.56
C GLN A 317 -29.68 -22.49 -0.51
N ASN A 318 -28.50 -23.09 -0.68
CA ASN A 318 -27.44 -22.62 -1.58
C ASN A 318 -27.03 -21.17 -1.32
N GLN A 319 -26.88 -20.79 -0.05
CA GLN A 319 -26.38 -19.47 0.34
C GLN A 319 -24.98 -19.61 0.93
N LEU A 320 -24.08 -18.71 0.56
CA LEU A 320 -22.72 -18.63 1.08
C LEU A 320 -22.76 -18.30 2.57
N THR A 321 -22.14 -19.15 3.38
CA THR A 321 -22.07 -19.02 4.85
C THR A 321 -20.87 -18.21 5.32
N VAL A 322 -19.86 -18.07 4.45
CA VAL A 322 -18.60 -17.35 4.75
C VAL A 322 -18.82 -15.84 4.87
N ILE A 323 -19.87 -15.32 4.22
CA ILE A 323 -20.27 -13.90 4.25
C ILE A 323 -21.70 -13.85 4.84
N PRO A 324 -21.87 -14.03 6.16
CA PRO A 324 -23.19 -14.23 6.77
C PRO A 324 -24.02 -12.94 6.85
N PHE A 325 -23.40 -11.78 6.63
CA PHE A 325 -24.02 -10.47 6.84
C PHE A 325 -24.81 -9.95 5.63
N GLN A 326 -24.88 -10.70 4.53
CA GLN A 326 -25.72 -10.34 3.39
C GLN A 326 -26.42 -11.56 2.78
N PRO A 327 -27.74 -11.50 2.58
CA PRO A 327 -28.46 -12.53 1.83
C PRO A 327 -27.87 -12.69 0.43
N ASN A 328 -27.54 -13.92 0.06
CA ASN A 328 -26.90 -14.21 -1.22
C ASN A 328 -27.39 -15.56 -1.75
N THR A 329 -27.17 -15.79 -3.05
CA THR A 329 -27.57 -17.01 -3.74
C THR A 329 -26.40 -17.57 -4.53
N VAL A 330 -26.20 -18.88 -4.43
CA VAL A 330 -25.27 -19.66 -5.22
C VAL A 330 -26.08 -20.48 -6.22
N SER A 331 -25.80 -20.28 -7.49
CA SER A 331 -26.44 -21.00 -8.60
C SER A 331 -25.41 -21.67 -9.48
N LYS A 332 -25.79 -22.80 -10.05
CA LYS A 332 -24.95 -23.61 -10.94
C LYS A 332 -25.37 -23.34 -12.38
N GLY A 333 -24.41 -23.03 -13.25
CA GLY A 333 -24.60 -23.04 -14.71
C GLY A 333 -23.92 -24.25 -15.35
N GLN A 334 -23.73 -24.21 -16.67
CA GLN A 334 -23.17 -25.35 -17.41
C GLN A 334 -21.67 -25.56 -17.17
N LYS A 335 -20.91 -24.49 -16.99
CA LYS A 335 -19.44 -24.50 -16.80
C LYS A 335 -18.99 -23.50 -15.73
N ASP A 336 -19.93 -23.09 -14.88
CA ASP A 336 -19.69 -22.10 -13.86
C ASP A 336 -20.57 -22.29 -12.62
N ILE A 337 -20.10 -21.70 -11.52
CA ILE A 337 -20.90 -21.41 -10.34
C ILE A 337 -20.96 -19.90 -10.20
N VAL A 338 -22.17 -19.38 -10.02
CA VAL A 338 -22.46 -17.96 -9.91
C VAL A 338 -22.95 -17.67 -8.49
N ILE A 339 -22.29 -16.73 -7.82
CA ILE A 339 -22.63 -16.26 -6.47
C ILE A 339 -23.07 -14.80 -6.59
N LYS A 340 -24.24 -14.46 -6.09
CA LYS A 340 -24.82 -13.11 -6.19
C LYS A 340 -25.37 -12.65 -4.85
N SER A 341 -25.13 -11.38 -4.49
CA SER A 341 -25.87 -10.72 -3.41
C SER A 341 -27.32 -10.50 -3.83
N SER A 342 -28.25 -10.59 -2.88
CA SER A 342 -29.68 -10.33 -3.12
C SER A 342 -29.89 -8.88 -3.58
N GLY A 343 -30.65 -8.68 -4.65
CA GLY A 343 -30.95 -7.36 -5.22
C GLY A 343 -29.92 -6.82 -6.22
N ASN A 344 -28.85 -7.56 -6.55
CA ASN A 344 -27.92 -7.14 -7.60
C ASN A 344 -28.15 -7.89 -8.92
N GLN A 345 -28.43 -7.15 -9.99
CA GLN A 345 -28.59 -7.67 -11.36
C GLN A 345 -27.38 -7.40 -12.26
N GLU A 346 -26.27 -6.92 -11.69
CA GLU A 346 -25.10 -6.56 -12.48
C GLU A 346 -24.53 -7.77 -13.23
N THR A 347 -24.48 -7.62 -14.55
CA THR A 347 -23.92 -8.58 -15.48
C THR A 347 -22.42 -8.37 -15.55
N LEU A 348 -21.65 -9.39 -15.18
CA LEU A 348 -20.21 -9.40 -15.36
C LEU A 348 -19.86 -9.17 -16.84
N PRO A 349 -18.99 -8.21 -17.17
CA PRO A 349 -18.51 -8.06 -18.54
C PRO A 349 -17.83 -9.34 -19.02
N GLN A 350 -17.96 -9.66 -20.32
CA GLN A 350 -17.28 -10.80 -20.93
C GLN A 350 -15.80 -10.50 -21.17
N ASN A 351 -15.05 -10.28 -20.10
CA ASN A 351 -13.63 -9.97 -20.18
C ASN A 351 -12.77 -11.25 -20.13
N GLY A 352 -11.60 -11.17 -20.78
CA GLY A 352 -10.65 -12.26 -21.00
C GLY A 352 -10.01 -12.84 -19.73
N LYS A 353 -9.16 -13.85 -19.92
CA LYS A 353 -8.48 -14.63 -18.87
C LYS A 353 -7.28 -13.90 -18.24
N GLU A 354 -7.45 -12.62 -17.95
CA GLU A 354 -6.38 -11.83 -17.36
C GLU A 354 -6.42 -11.90 -15.83
N ASN A 355 -5.24 -11.80 -15.22
CA ASN A 355 -5.09 -11.77 -13.77
C ASN A 355 -4.95 -10.32 -13.31
N TYR A 356 -5.99 -9.82 -12.64
CA TYR A 356 -6.01 -8.47 -12.11
C TYR A 356 -6.93 -8.33 -10.89
N ILE A 357 -6.66 -7.29 -10.10
CA ILE A 357 -7.54 -6.73 -9.08
C ILE A 357 -7.55 -5.23 -9.30
N PHE A 358 -8.73 -4.65 -9.50
CA PHE A 358 -8.93 -3.22 -9.68
C PHE A 358 -9.90 -2.72 -8.61
N ILE A 359 -9.45 -1.75 -7.83
CA ILE A 359 -10.22 -1.14 -6.74
C ILE A 359 -10.31 0.35 -7.05
N ARG A 360 -11.52 0.83 -7.35
CA ARG A 360 -11.81 2.23 -7.52
C ARG A 360 -12.08 2.87 -6.15
N ASN A 361 -11.66 4.11 -5.98
CA ASN A 361 -12.07 4.87 -4.81
C ASN A 361 -13.58 5.10 -4.81
N ASN A 362 -14.22 4.82 -3.68
CA ASN A 362 -15.61 5.10 -3.42
C ASN A 362 -15.75 5.78 -2.05
N ALA A 363 -16.45 6.92 -2.01
CA ALA A 363 -16.65 7.71 -0.79
C ALA A 363 -17.31 6.92 0.35
N LEU A 364 -18.17 5.95 0.01
CA LEU A 364 -18.84 5.09 0.98
C LEU A 364 -17.85 4.21 1.77
N LEU A 365 -16.72 3.83 1.16
CA LEU A 365 -15.71 2.98 1.79
C LEU A 365 -15.10 3.65 3.02
N TYR A 366 -14.45 4.81 2.85
CA TYR A 366 -13.75 5.46 3.96
C TYR A 366 -14.71 6.20 4.92
N SER A 367 -15.93 6.54 4.48
CA SER A 367 -16.97 7.05 5.38
C SER A 367 -17.41 6.02 6.43
N SER A 368 -17.27 4.73 6.13
CA SER A 368 -17.68 3.62 6.98
C SER A 368 -16.53 3.04 7.82
N LEU A 369 -15.29 3.45 7.57
CA LEU A 369 -14.11 3.02 8.33
C LEU A 369 -13.87 3.96 9.52
N SER A 370 -14.41 3.60 10.68
CA SER A 370 -14.22 4.34 11.93
C SER A 370 -12.79 4.26 12.49
N SER A 371 -12.00 3.29 12.05
CA SER A 371 -10.61 3.07 12.48
C SER A 371 -9.58 3.93 11.74
N VAL A 372 -10.00 4.65 10.69
CA VAL A 372 -9.13 5.45 9.83
C VAL A 372 -9.18 6.91 10.30
N SER A 373 -8.03 7.50 10.57
CA SER A 373 -7.90 8.90 10.98
C SER A 373 -8.31 9.86 9.85
N GLU A 374 -8.68 11.10 10.18
CA GLU A 374 -9.06 12.10 9.18
C GLU A 374 -7.94 12.37 8.14
N ARG A 375 -6.68 12.24 8.54
CA ARG A 375 -5.53 12.36 7.62
C ARG A 375 -5.48 11.21 6.62
N GLU A 376 -5.68 9.99 7.11
CA GLU A 376 -5.72 8.79 6.25
C GLU A 376 -6.95 8.83 5.34
N LYS A 377 -8.11 9.31 5.83
CA LYS A 377 -9.29 9.53 4.99
C LYS A 377 -9.01 10.53 3.87
N LYS A 378 -8.34 11.66 4.17
CA LYS A 378 -7.92 12.63 3.14
C LYS A 378 -7.01 11.98 2.10
N LEU A 379 -5.98 11.26 2.52
CA LEU A 379 -5.08 10.54 1.61
C LEU A 379 -5.82 9.53 0.74
N LEU A 380 -6.74 8.75 1.32
CA LEU A 380 -7.56 7.80 0.59
C LEU A 380 -8.50 8.50 -0.39
N SER A 381 -9.04 9.68 -0.05
CA SER A 381 -9.93 10.45 -0.93
C SER A 381 -9.25 10.96 -2.19
N ASP A 382 -7.94 11.20 -2.12
CA ASP A 382 -7.10 11.64 -3.25
C ASP A 382 -6.73 10.48 -4.20
N ILE A 383 -6.89 9.23 -3.79
CA ILE A 383 -6.68 8.07 -4.65
C ILE A 383 -7.85 7.96 -5.64
N GLU A 384 -7.60 7.72 -6.91
CA GLU A 384 -8.62 7.44 -7.91
C GLU A 384 -8.89 5.93 -7.99
N TYR A 385 -7.82 5.13 -8.13
CA TYR A 385 -7.89 3.67 -8.11
C TYR A 385 -6.55 3.04 -7.72
N ILE A 386 -6.62 1.77 -7.34
CA ILE A 386 -5.49 0.87 -7.16
C ILE A 386 -5.68 -0.29 -8.12
N PHE A 387 -4.66 -0.56 -8.93
CA PHE A 387 -4.62 -1.70 -9.84
C PHE A 387 -3.49 -2.64 -9.45
N TYR A 388 -3.76 -3.92 -9.48
CA TYR A 388 -2.79 -5.00 -9.49
C TYR A 388 -3.04 -5.86 -10.72
N GLY A 389 -1.98 -6.23 -11.42
CA GLY A 389 -2.03 -7.16 -12.54
C GLY A 389 -0.82 -8.08 -12.57
N ASN A 390 -1.01 -9.32 -13.04
CA ASN A 390 0.11 -10.22 -13.30
C ASN A 390 -0.03 -11.00 -14.62
N ARG A 391 1.11 -11.24 -15.28
CA ARG A 391 1.23 -12.12 -16.46
C ARG A 391 2.46 -13.00 -16.29
N GLY A 392 2.25 -14.25 -15.90
CA GLY A 392 3.35 -15.16 -15.56
C GLY A 392 4.17 -14.61 -14.38
N GLN A 393 5.45 -14.31 -14.61
CA GLN A 393 6.35 -13.77 -13.59
C GLN A 393 6.40 -12.23 -13.56
N HIS A 394 5.63 -11.56 -14.41
CA HIS A 394 5.54 -10.11 -14.46
C HIS A 394 4.41 -9.62 -13.58
N TYR A 395 4.73 -8.77 -12.61
CA TYR A 395 3.80 -8.14 -11.69
C TYR A 395 3.82 -6.63 -11.90
N TYR A 396 2.65 -6.03 -11.80
CA TYR A 396 2.45 -4.60 -11.94
C TYR A 396 1.42 -4.13 -10.91
N ILE A 397 1.78 -3.11 -10.15
CA ILE A 397 0.88 -2.40 -9.24
C ILE A 397 0.91 -0.94 -9.65
N GLN A 398 -0.26 -0.32 -9.77
CA GLN A 398 -0.39 1.11 -9.98
C GLN A 398 -1.34 1.68 -8.95
N LEU A 399 -0.87 2.68 -8.22
CA LEU A 399 -1.71 3.55 -7.41
C LEU A 399 -1.89 4.85 -8.19
N LYS A 400 -3.11 5.11 -8.66
CA LYS A 400 -3.45 6.34 -9.37
C LYS A 400 -4.13 7.28 -8.39
N ALA A 401 -3.61 8.50 -8.27
CA ALA A 401 -4.29 9.59 -7.61
C ALA A 401 -5.16 10.35 -8.60
N ARG A 402 -6.21 11.00 -8.08
CA ARG A 402 -7.05 11.91 -8.86
C ARG A 402 -6.17 12.97 -9.48
N LYS A 403 -6.47 13.33 -10.72
CA LYS A 403 -5.78 14.42 -11.41
C LYS A 403 -5.96 15.72 -10.61
N GLY A 404 -4.86 16.37 -10.31
CA GLY A 404 -4.81 17.66 -9.62
C GLY A 404 -3.87 18.62 -10.36
N ASP A 405 -3.86 19.87 -9.92
CA ASP A 405 -3.07 20.93 -10.58
C ASP A 405 -1.55 20.78 -10.38
N LEU A 406 -1.17 20.00 -9.36
CA LEU A 406 0.22 19.73 -9.00
C LEU A 406 0.53 18.24 -9.10
N PRO A 407 1.75 17.85 -9.46
CA PRO A 407 2.18 16.46 -9.38
C PRO A 407 2.22 15.99 -7.93
N LEU A 408 2.04 14.68 -7.72
CA LEU A 408 1.98 14.00 -6.43
C LEU A 408 3.09 14.43 -5.48
N ILE A 409 4.31 14.58 -5.99
CA ILE A 409 5.49 14.96 -5.21
C ILE A 409 5.41 16.39 -4.63
N LEU A 410 4.53 17.24 -5.16
CA LEU A 410 4.30 18.62 -4.71
C LEU A 410 2.97 18.80 -3.96
N ARG A 411 2.11 17.78 -3.88
CA ARG A 411 0.85 17.85 -3.13
C ARG A 411 1.12 17.77 -1.63
N ARG A 412 0.38 18.55 -0.84
CA ARG A 412 0.60 18.72 0.62
C ARG A 412 -0.54 18.19 1.50
#